data_AF-A0A536T3J9-F1
#
_entry.id   AF-A0A536T3J9-F1
#
_cell.length_a   1.000
_cell.length_b   1.000
_cell.length_c   1.000
_cell.angle_alpha   90.00
_cell.angle_beta   90.00
_cell.angle_gamma   90.00
#
_symmetry.space_group_name_H-M   'P 1'
#
loop_
_entity.id
_entity.type
_entity.pdbx_description
1 polymer ?
#
loop_
_entity_poly.entity_id
_entity_poly.type
_entity_poly.pdbx_seq_one_letter_code
_entity_poly.pdbx_strand_id
1 'polypeptide(L)'
;MGDGGTADLSVNGTYTLGPVTETNSIAGFTPDNSPANSPGNVNGLGFFNLSLNNFDGFHDTATKITFTLTNTSGIPWLTDADVLAPNGHDAVAAVHAFACVQPGCSTDSGAFVTGYGGGGTPNGPPPVELSVPEPQTLALLGLGLVSLMLGRRQRMA
;
A
#
# COMPACT_ATOMS: atom_id res chain seq x y z
N MET A 1 7.05 3.33 8.09
CA MET A 1 5.87 3.05 7.26
C MET A 1 4.68 3.81 7.80
N GLY A 2 3.75 4.26 6.95
CA GLY A 2 2.58 5.07 7.33
C GLY A 2 1.73 5.42 6.11
N ASP A 3 0.72 6.28 6.30
CA ASP A 3 -0.30 6.68 5.29
C ASP A 3 -1.29 5.56 4.88
N GLY A 4 -2.01 5.74 3.77
CA GLY A 4 -2.74 4.66 3.11
C GLY A 4 -1.80 3.53 2.67
N GLY A 5 -2.20 2.29 2.95
CA GLY A 5 -1.39 1.10 2.69
C GLY A 5 -0.13 1.04 3.54
N THR A 6 -0.18 1.51 4.80
CA THR A 6 0.92 1.39 5.77
C THR A 6 1.43 -0.04 5.82
N ALA A 7 0.52 -1.00 5.91
CA ALA A 7 0.81 -2.42 5.86
C ALA A 7 -0.36 -3.16 5.22
N ASP A 8 -0.07 -3.85 4.12
CA ASP A 8 -1.05 -4.60 3.36
C ASP A 8 -0.69 -6.08 3.38
N LEU A 9 -1.67 -6.94 3.63
CA LEU A 9 -1.48 -8.40 3.65
C LEU A 9 -2.54 -9.09 2.82
N SER A 10 -2.12 -10.12 2.10
CA SER A 10 -3.02 -11.01 1.38
C SER A 10 -3.26 -12.22 2.28
N VAL A 11 -4.25 -12.08 3.17
CA VAL A 11 -4.62 -13.08 4.16
C VAL A 11 -5.35 -14.23 3.48
N ASN A 12 -4.96 -15.46 3.79
CA ASN A 12 -5.53 -16.66 3.22
C ASN A 12 -6.90 -16.97 3.83
N GLY A 13 -7.97 -16.59 3.13
CA GLY A 13 -9.35 -16.83 3.54
C GLY A 13 -9.97 -15.68 4.35
N THR A 14 -11.07 -15.96 5.04
CA THR A 14 -11.77 -14.98 5.87
C THR A 14 -11.15 -14.90 7.26
N TYR A 15 -11.08 -13.69 7.81
CA TYR A 15 -10.44 -13.44 9.08
C TYR A 15 -11.16 -12.32 9.85
N THR A 16 -10.87 -12.21 11.14
CA THR A 16 -11.11 -11.00 11.94
C THR A 16 -9.78 -10.43 12.42
N LEU A 17 -9.65 -9.11 12.35
CA LEU A 17 -8.49 -8.37 12.83
C LEU A 17 -8.67 -7.99 14.30
N GLY A 18 -7.70 -8.34 15.14
CA GLY A 18 -7.61 -7.88 16.53
C GLY A 18 -7.05 -6.46 16.63
N PRO A 19 -6.83 -5.96 17.86
CA PRO A 19 -6.20 -4.65 18.06
C PRO A 19 -4.86 -4.56 17.34
N VAL A 20 -4.62 -3.43 16.68
CA VAL A 20 -3.35 -3.11 16.05
C VAL A 20 -2.54 -2.28 17.04
N THR A 21 -1.25 -2.56 17.14
CA THR A 21 -0.31 -1.79 17.94
C THR A 21 0.85 -1.40 17.06
N GLU A 22 1.18 -0.12 17.08
CA GLU A 22 2.25 0.46 16.31
C GLU A 22 3.28 1.08 17.22
N THR A 23 4.56 0.87 16.88
CA THR A 23 5.67 1.50 17.59
C THR A 23 6.66 2.11 16.62
N ASN A 24 7.23 3.23 17.02
CA ASN A 24 8.30 3.91 16.30
C ASN A 24 9.55 3.94 17.17
N SER A 25 10.66 3.42 16.65
CA SER A 25 11.98 3.48 17.31
C SER A 25 12.65 4.85 17.15
N ILE A 26 12.07 5.74 16.33
CA ILE A 26 12.58 7.07 16.03
C ILE A 26 11.76 8.09 16.82
N ALA A 27 12.46 8.98 17.53
CA ALA A 27 11.82 9.99 18.36
C ALA A 27 11.06 11.04 17.53
N GLY A 28 10.00 11.60 18.13
CA GLY A 28 9.19 12.68 17.53
C GLY A 28 7.98 12.19 16.73
N PHE A 29 7.98 10.95 16.27
CA PHE A 29 6.85 10.36 15.55
C PHE A 29 5.78 9.80 16.50
N THR A 30 4.51 9.84 16.06
CA THR A 30 3.37 9.38 16.85
C THR A 30 2.68 8.20 16.13
N PRO A 31 2.93 6.94 16.52
CA PRO A 31 2.30 5.80 15.86
C PRO A 31 0.76 5.82 15.98
N ASP A 32 0.06 5.45 14.92
CA ASP A 32 -1.39 5.29 14.93
C ASP A 32 -1.72 3.90 15.45
N ASN A 33 -2.14 3.79 16.71
CA ASN A 33 -2.48 2.49 17.32
C ASN A 33 -3.90 2.01 16.99
N SER A 34 -4.54 2.61 15.98
CA SER A 34 -5.89 2.26 15.56
C SER A 34 -6.11 2.50 14.05
N PRO A 35 -5.18 2.07 13.18
CA PRO A 35 -5.31 2.32 11.75
C PRO A 35 -6.54 1.60 11.21
N ALA A 36 -7.22 2.23 10.26
CA ALA A 36 -8.40 1.65 9.65
C ALA A 36 -8.00 0.49 8.73
N ASN A 37 -8.66 -0.67 8.88
CA ASN A 37 -8.54 -1.74 7.89
C ASN A 37 -9.42 -1.43 6.68
N SER A 38 -8.81 -1.04 5.57
CA SER A 38 -9.49 -0.58 4.35
C SER A 38 -8.98 -1.35 3.12
N PRO A 39 -9.40 -2.61 2.93
CA PRO A 39 -8.93 -3.48 1.83
C PRO A 39 -9.01 -2.80 0.46
N GLY A 40 -7.98 -3.01 -0.38
CA GLY A 40 -7.86 -2.24 -1.61
C GLY A 40 -6.69 -2.63 -2.50
N ASN A 41 -6.54 -1.91 -3.61
CA ASN A 41 -5.42 -2.07 -4.52
C ASN A 41 -4.23 -1.24 -4.06
N VAL A 42 -3.07 -1.87 -3.97
CA VAL A 42 -1.77 -1.22 -3.77
C VAL A 42 -1.08 -1.05 -5.11
N ASN A 43 -0.49 0.12 -5.33
CA ASN A 43 0.07 0.52 -6.63
C ASN A 43 1.10 -0.50 -7.13
N GLY A 44 0.83 -1.11 -8.28
CA GLY A 44 1.70 -2.12 -8.91
C GLY A 44 1.70 -3.50 -8.23
N LEU A 45 1.15 -3.65 -7.03
CA LEU A 45 1.23 -4.87 -6.21
C LEU A 45 -0.11 -5.62 -6.10
N GLY A 46 -1.21 -5.04 -6.60
CA GLY A 46 -2.52 -5.69 -6.68
C GLY A 46 -3.40 -5.49 -5.47
N PHE A 47 -4.47 -6.29 -5.41
CA PHE A 47 -5.45 -6.22 -4.34
C PHE A 47 -4.97 -6.96 -3.10
N PHE A 48 -5.14 -6.33 -1.93
CA PHE A 48 -4.90 -6.92 -0.62
C PHE A 48 -6.19 -6.88 0.19
N ASN A 49 -6.54 -8.01 0.79
CA ASN A 49 -7.77 -8.14 1.58
C ASN A 49 -7.62 -7.63 3.02
N LEU A 50 -6.40 -7.33 3.47
CA LEU A 50 -6.07 -6.57 4.67
C LEU A 50 -5.20 -5.38 4.26
N SER A 51 -5.58 -4.17 4.67
CA SER A 51 -4.83 -2.95 4.36
C SER A 51 -4.99 -1.98 5.52
N LEU A 52 -3.91 -1.73 6.28
CA LEU A 52 -3.92 -0.79 7.39
C LEU A 52 -3.57 0.60 6.89
N ASN A 53 -4.45 1.57 7.18
CA ASN A 53 -4.26 2.96 6.80
C ASN A 53 -4.05 3.82 8.05
N ASN A 54 -2.86 4.41 8.16
CA ASN A 54 -2.55 5.34 9.24
C ASN A 54 -3.12 6.73 8.93
N PHE A 55 -3.42 7.48 9.98
CA PHE A 55 -4.08 8.79 9.88
C PHE A 55 -3.29 9.86 9.11
N ASP A 56 -2.00 10.07 9.40
CA ASP A 56 -1.21 11.18 8.81
C ASP A 56 0.23 10.78 8.46
N GLY A 57 0.37 10.22 7.25
CA GLY A 57 1.60 10.30 6.47
C GLY A 57 2.88 9.96 7.22
N PHE A 58 3.87 10.87 7.09
CA PHE A 58 5.19 10.69 7.67
C PHE A 58 5.25 10.92 9.18
N HIS A 59 4.41 11.81 9.74
CA HIS A 59 4.41 12.16 11.16
C HIS A 59 3.83 11.04 12.04
N ASP A 60 2.88 10.28 11.48
CA ASP A 60 2.20 9.18 12.17
C ASP A 60 2.68 7.82 11.67
N THR A 61 4.01 7.68 11.58
CA THR A 61 4.65 6.47 11.11
C THR A 61 4.92 5.46 12.21
N ALA A 62 5.01 4.21 11.79
CA ALA A 62 5.53 3.10 12.58
C ALA A 62 6.85 2.57 12.00
N THR A 63 7.67 2.00 12.86
CA THR A 63 8.78 1.11 12.49
C THR A 63 8.44 -0.36 12.72
N LYS A 64 7.39 -0.61 13.49
CA LYS A 64 6.86 -1.94 13.78
C LYS A 64 5.36 -1.85 13.97
N ILE A 65 4.65 -2.78 13.35
CA ILE A 65 3.21 -2.96 13.51
C ILE A 65 2.98 -4.39 13.98
N THR A 66 2.08 -4.58 14.94
CA THR A 66 1.74 -5.89 15.48
C THR A 66 0.24 -5.98 15.68
N PHE A 67 -0.34 -7.10 15.26
CA PHE A 67 -1.75 -7.40 15.42
C PHE A 67 -1.95 -8.91 15.42
N THR A 68 -3.16 -9.33 15.79
CA THR A 68 -3.59 -10.73 15.73
C THR A 68 -4.63 -10.89 14.63
N LEU A 69 -4.48 -11.94 13.81
CA LEU A 69 -5.51 -12.39 12.90
C LEU A 69 -6.14 -13.66 13.45
N THR A 70 -7.46 -13.68 13.50
CA THR A 70 -8.22 -14.90 13.82
C THR A 70 -8.83 -15.43 12.54
N ASN A 71 -8.48 -16.66 12.16
CA ASN A 71 -9.10 -17.36 11.04
C ASN A 71 -10.58 -17.62 11.35
N THR A 72 -11.47 -17.16 10.47
CA THR A 72 -12.91 -17.41 10.55
C THR A 72 -13.43 -18.23 9.38
N SER A 73 -12.53 -18.71 8.53
CA SER A 73 -12.86 -19.64 7.46
C SER A 73 -13.15 -21.04 8.01
N GLY A 74 -13.73 -21.90 7.17
CA GLY A 74 -13.98 -23.30 7.53
C GLY A 74 -12.73 -24.20 7.51
N ILE A 75 -11.56 -23.68 7.14
CA ILE A 75 -10.31 -24.44 7.03
C ILE A 75 -9.26 -23.77 7.95
N PRO A 76 -8.70 -24.49 8.95
CA PRO A 76 -7.75 -23.90 9.88
C PRO A 76 -6.39 -23.61 9.22
N TRP A 77 -5.70 -22.57 9.71
CA TRP A 77 -4.27 -22.37 9.44
C TRP A 77 -3.47 -23.29 10.36
N LEU A 78 -2.68 -24.21 9.81
CA LEU A 78 -1.92 -25.20 10.59
C LEU A 78 -0.49 -24.72 10.86
N THR A 79 0.03 -23.88 9.98
CA THR A 79 1.36 -23.27 10.04
C THR A 79 1.26 -21.76 9.84
N ASP A 80 2.35 -21.05 10.14
CA ASP A 80 2.50 -19.62 9.86
C ASP A 80 2.43 -19.32 8.36
N ALA A 81 2.97 -20.20 7.52
CA ALA A 81 2.89 -20.11 6.07
C ALA A 81 1.46 -20.18 5.53
N ASP A 82 0.51 -20.76 6.27
CA ASP A 82 -0.89 -20.87 5.84
C ASP A 82 -1.67 -19.56 6.03
N VAL A 83 -1.15 -18.62 6.81
CA VAL A 83 -1.85 -17.37 7.15
C VAL A 83 -1.95 -16.44 5.95
N LEU A 84 -0.93 -16.44 5.09
CA LEU A 84 -0.86 -15.56 3.92
C LEU A 84 -0.90 -16.40 2.64
N ALA A 85 -1.60 -15.89 1.63
CA ALA A 85 -1.63 -16.48 0.30
C ALA A 85 -1.30 -15.41 -0.73
N PRO A 86 -0.55 -15.73 -1.81
CA PRO A 86 -0.26 -14.76 -2.85
C PRO A 86 -1.54 -14.18 -3.45
N ASN A 87 -1.54 -12.88 -3.68
CA ASN A 87 -2.60 -12.22 -4.44
C ASN A 87 -2.40 -12.44 -5.95
N GLY A 88 -3.19 -11.75 -6.78
CA GLY A 88 -3.12 -11.84 -8.23
C GLY A 88 -1.80 -11.36 -8.88
N HIS A 89 -0.84 -10.84 -8.12
CA HIS A 89 0.49 -10.41 -8.57
C HIS A 89 1.63 -11.06 -7.78
N ASP A 90 1.37 -12.24 -7.21
CA ASP A 90 2.33 -13.02 -6.43
C ASP A 90 2.84 -12.33 -5.14
N ALA A 91 2.17 -11.24 -4.72
CA ALA A 91 2.49 -10.54 -3.48
C ALA A 91 1.68 -11.11 -2.31
N VAL A 92 2.34 -11.33 -1.17
CA VAL A 92 1.69 -11.73 0.09
C VAL A 92 1.62 -10.58 1.08
N ALA A 93 2.50 -9.59 0.94
CA ALA A 93 2.57 -8.41 1.78
C ALA A 93 3.01 -7.18 0.96
N ALA A 94 2.58 -6.00 1.39
CA ALA A 94 3.13 -4.72 0.95
C ALA A 94 3.22 -3.73 2.11
N VAL A 95 4.05 -2.71 1.93
CA VAL A 95 4.27 -1.63 2.91
C VAL A 95 4.45 -0.31 2.16
N HIS A 96 3.79 0.75 2.63
CA HIS A 96 4.14 2.11 2.24
C HIS A 96 5.30 2.60 3.11
N ALA A 97 6.48 2.63 2.51
CA ALA A 97 7.73 2.96 3.19
C ALA A 97 8.17 4.40 2.90
N PHE A 98 8.71 5.04 3.93
CA PHE A 98 9.39 6.32 3.84
C PHE A 98 10.88 6.10 4.00
N ALA A 99 11.68 6.62 3.08
CA ALA A 99 13.12 6.67 3.21
C ALA A 99 13.57 8.11 3.49
N CYS A 100 14.58 8.24 4.34
CA CYS A 100 15.10 9.52 4.80
C CYS A 100 16.57 9.66 4.44
N VAL A 101 17.02 10.88 4.19
CA VAL A 101 18.44 11.20 4.00
C VAL A 101 19.13 11.46 5.34
N GLN A 102 20.46 11.42 5.35
CA GLN A 102 21.27 11.68 6.56
C GLN A 102 20.93 13.05 7.19
N PRO A 103 20.91 13.16 8.53
CA PRO A 103 21.40 12.18 9.52
C PRO A 103 20.41 11.06 9.88
N GLY A 104 19.23 10.98 9.24
CA GLY A 104 18.21 9.96 9.48
C GLY A 104 16.80 10.53 9.36
N CYS A 105 15.79 9.73 9.69
CA CYS A 105 14.43 10.23 9.77
C CYS A 105 14.26 11.13 11.01
N SER A 106 13.68 12.30 10.81
CA SER A 106 13.21 13.18 11.88
C SER A 106 11.94 13.88 11.42
N THR A 107 11.08 14.27 12.35
CA THR A 107 9.86 15.03 12.05
C THR A 107 10.16 16.35 11.36
N ASP A 108 11.34 16.94 11.60
CA ASP A 108 11.72 18.24 11.04
C ASP A 108 12.22 18.17 9.60
N SER A 109 12.71 17.00 9.16
CA SER A 109 13.36 16.80 7.86
C SER A 109 12.47 16.17 6.80
N GLY A 110 11.28 15.67 7.17
CA GLY A 110 10.37 14.98 6.26
C GLY A 110 10.95 13.68 5.67
N ALA A 111 10.16 13.03 4.80
CA ALA A 111 10.63 11.91 3.99
C ALA A 111 11.37 12.42 2.74
N PHE A 112 12.51 11.80 2.39
CA PHE A 112 13.23 12.09 1.16
C PHE A 112 12.52 11.49 -0.05
N VAL A 113 12.09 10.23 0.08
CA VAL A 113 11.30 9.52 -0.92
C VAL A 113 10.30 8.61 -0.21
N THR A 114 9.16 8.41 -0.84
CA THR A 114 8.10 7.53 -0.38
C THR A 114 7.65 6.61 -1.50
N GLY A 115 7.20 5.40 -1.15
CA GLY A 115 6.69 4.45 -2.12
C GLY A 115 6.27 3.13 -1.49
N TYR A 116 5.67 2.27 -2.30
CA TYR A 116 5.28 0.94 -1.91
C TYR A 116 6.41 -0.05 -2.17
N GLY A 117 6.56 -1.02 -1.28
CA GLY A 117 7.40 -2.20 -1.49
C GLY A 117 6.62 -3.46 -1.16
N GLY A 118 6.73 -4.48 -2.03
CA GLY A 118 6.04 -5.76 -1.88
C GLY A 118 6.97 -6.91 -1.50
N GLY A 119 6.43 -7.89 -0.76
CA GLY A 119 7.06 -9.17 -0.49
C GLY A 119 6.25 -10.33 -1.09
N GLY A 120 6.96 -11.28 -1.73
CA GLY A 120 6.38 -12.53 -2.24
C GLY A 120 6.44 -13.65 -1.20
N THR A 121 6.13 -14.88 -1.61
CA THR A 121 6.24 -16.05 -0.71
C THR A 121 7.69 -16.27 -0.26
N PRO A 122 7.91 -16.93 0.91
CA PRO A 122 9.24 -17.38 1.28
C PRO A 122 9.84 -18.26 0.17
N ASN A 123 10.93 -17.80 -0.46
CA ASN A 123 11.59 -18.40 -1.63
C ASN A 123 10.86 -18.28 -2.98
N GLY A 124 9.78 -17.50 -3.06
CA GLY A 124 9.13 -17.15 -4.32
C GLY A 124 9.94 -16.13 -5.12
N PRO A 125 9.65 -15.96 -6.43
CA PRO A 125 10.16 -14.81 -7.18
C PRO A 125 9.70 -13.50 -6.50
N PRO A 126 10.47 -12.41 -6.61
CA PRO A 126 10.00 -11.11 -6.15
C PRO A 126 8.66 -10.78 -6.82
N PRO A 127 7.73 -10.10 -6.12
CA PRO A 127 6.45 -9.72 -6.70
C PRO A 127 6.65 -8.99 -8.01
N VAL A 128 5.84 -9.32 -8.99
CA VAL A 128 5.86 -8.61 -10.26
C VAL A 128 5.16 -7.29 -10.05
N GLU A 129 5.92 -6.22 -9.87
CA GLU A 129 5.37 -4.88 -10.03
C GLU A 129 4.96 -4.73 -11.49
N LEU A 130 3.65 -4.81 -11.74
CA LEU A 130 3.14 -4.42 -13.04
C LEU A 130 3.30 -2.91 -13.10
N SER A 131 4.30 -2.45 -13.85
CA SER A 131 4.37 -1.05 -14.28
C SER A 131 3.02 -0.74 -14.93
N VAL A 132 2.16 0.01 -14.23
CA VAL A 132 0.85 0.38 -14.74
C VAL A 132 1.11 1.12 -16.05
N PRO A 133 0.75 0.56 -17.22
CA PRO A 133 0.92 1.28 -18.47
C PRO A 133 0.13 2.58 -18.32
N GLU A 134 0.77 3.72 -18.61
CA GLU A 134 0.16 5.04 -18.43
C GLU A 134 -1.26 5.00 -19.02
N PRO A 135 -2.31 5.34 -18.24
CA PRO A 135 -3.63 4.85 -18.56
C PRO A 135 -4.16 5.50 -19.83
N GLN A 136 -5.29 4.96 -20.29
CA GLN A 136 -6.20 5.53 -21.26
C GLN A 136 -6.53 7.02 -21.01
N THR A 137 -6.16 7.60 -19.85
CA THR A 137 -6.13 9.04 -19.57
C THR A 137 -5.22 9.83 -20.51
N LEU A 138 -4.08 9.31 -20.97
CA LEU A 138 -3.29 9.96 -22.04
C LEU A 138 -4.04 9.94 -23.37
N ALA A 139 -4.71 8.84 -23.68
CA ALA A 139 -5.55 8.74 -24.88
C ALA A 139 -6.77 9.68 -24.79
N LEU A 140 -7.43 9.76 -23.63
CA LEU A 140 -8.55 10.68 -23.36
C LEU A 140 -8.10 12.13 -23.35
N LEU A 141 -6.93 12.44 -22.80
CA LEU A 141 -6.31 13.76 -22.85
C LEU A 141 -6.00 14.14 -24.31
N GLY A 142 -5.44 13.21 -25.08
CA GLY A 142 -5.19 13.36 -26.51
C GLY A 142 -6.48 13.61 -27.30
N LEU A 143 -7.51 12.78 -27.10
CA LEU A 143 -8.82 12.93 -27.74
C LEU A 143 -9.53 14.24 -27.33
N GLY A 144 -9.39 14.65 -26.07
CA GLY A 144 -9.89 15.92 -25.55
C GLY A 144 -9.23 17.12 -26.22
N LEU A 145 -7.90 17.10 -26.36
CA LEU A 145 -7.15 18.16 -27.03
C LEU A 145 -7.48 18.26 -28.53
N VAL A 146 -7.67 17.11 -29.21
CA VAL A 146 -8.09 17.06 -30.62
C VAL A 146 -9.48 17.67 -30.80
N SER A 147 -10.44 17.33 -29.93
CA SER A 147 -11.80 17.89 -30.00
C SER A 147 -11.84 19.39 -29.69
N LEU A 148 -11.00 19.90 -28.77
CA LEU A 148 -10.81 21.34 -28.53
C LEU A 148 -10.23 22.08 -29.76
N MET A 149 -9.26 21.49 -30.46
CA MET A 149 -8.71 22.09 -31.69
C MET A 149 -9.73 22.13 -32.83
N LEU A 150 -10.49 21.05 -33.02
CA LEU A 150 -11.56 20.98 -34.03
C LEU A 150 -12.68 22.00 -33.73
N GLY A 151 -13.09 22.12 -32.46
CA GLY A 151 -14.09 23.10 -32.04
C GLY A 151 -13.65 24.56 -32.19
N ARG A 152 -12.36 24.87 -31.98
CA ARG A 152 -11.80 26.21 -32.25
C ARG A 152 -11.77 26.55 -33.74
N ARG A 153 -11.43 25.58 -34.60
CA ARG A 153 -11.43 25.79 -36.06
C ARG A 153 -12.82 26.09 -36.61
N GLN A 154 -13.87 25.45 -36.08
CA GLN A 154 -15.25 25.71 -36.51
C GLN A 154 -15.80 27.07 -36.06
N ARG A 155 -15.21 27.72 -35.05
CA ARG A 155 -15.59 29.08 -34.63
C ARG A 155 -14.84 30.19 -35.38
N MET A 156 -13.79 29.85 -36.12
CA MET A 156 -12.97 30.80 -36.89
C MET A 156 -13.29 30.81 -38.39
N ALA A 157 -14.17 29.91 -38.85
CA ALA A 157 -14.75 29.92 -40.19
C ALA A 157 -16.18 30.48 -40.11
#